data_AF-A0A374P1B4-F1
#
_entry.id   AF-A0A374P1B4-F1
#
_cell.length_a   1.000
_cell.length_b   1.000
_cell.length_c   1.000
_cell.angle_alpha   90.00
_cell.angle_beta   90.00
_cell.angle_gamma   90.00
#
_symmetry.space_group_name_H-M   'P 1'
#
loop_
_entity.id
_entity.type
_entity.pdbx_description
1 polymer ?
#
loop_
_entity_poly.entity_id
_entity_poly.type
_entity_poly.pdbx_seq_one_letter_code
_entity_poly.pdbx_strand_id
1 'polypeptide(L)'
;MGTTDNNNWTRVQQSVREAERLIGQKQYNLAMIKSRQALEFMVNCLGEKALIVDGDLADSIDQLFEGHWISQATKDHYHRIRVLGNKAVHDGNDSPYDANEAYQLLSQEAAAFADIYSGRRRSTTPAKPQQRPAARSAQPAQRSTGQRSSSPQRSGQRSSQRPSSANRSRRRSKKKGFDPYDLLRPAVIFLIILVIVLAAMGLFKLFGGKNDKKETSAPSSSPEVTTEATVAPEPATEPEPSTEAPKIYKTTASPRLNVRAEPSQTGAVLGTLVPGTVVEYVQAHDQDWAVIMFEGKQAYVSSKYLAAEEAPQQSNAETEATTAAQ
;
A
#
# COMPACT_ATOMS: atom_id res chain seq x y z
N MET A 1 23.54 -12.54 5.93
CA MET A 1 22.37 -11.70 6.29
C MET A 1 22.05 -10.61 5.26
N GLY A 2 22.61 -10.62 4.04
CA GLY A 2 22.40 -9.55 3.04
C GLY A 2 21.65 -9.96 1.76
N THR A 3 21.00 -11.12 1.75
CA THR A 3 20.22 -11.61 0.60
C THR A 3 18.83 -10.97 0.54
N THR A 4 18.16 -10.84 1.68
CA THR A 4 16.80 -10.29 1.77
C THR A 4 16.73 -8.83 1.34
N ASP A 5 17.68 -7.98 1.78
CA ASP A 5 17.69 -6.56 1.38
C ASP A 5 17.83 -6.36 -0.13
N ASN A 6 18.72 -7.14 -0.77
CA ASN A 6 18.91 -7.12 -2.23
C ASN A 6 17.65 -7.59 -2.97
N ASN A 7 16.97 -8.62 -2.47
CA ASN A 7 15.72 -9.11 -3.08
C ASN A 7 14.61 -8.05 -2.98
N ASN A 8 14.47 -7.38 -1.83
CA ASN A 8 13.47 -6.35 -1.62
C ASN A 8 13.74 -5.11 -2.49
N TRP A 9 15.00 -4.66 -2.59
CA TRP A 9 15.36 -3.58 -3.51
C TRP A 9 15.10 -3.96 -4.98
N THR A 10 15.44 -5.19 -5.39
CA THR A 10 15.17 -5.69 -6.75
C THR A 10 13.68 -5.67 -7.06
N ARG A 11 12.81 -6.00 -6.08
CA ARG A 11 11.36 -5.95 -6.22
C ARG A 11 10.83 -4.52 -6.37
N VAL A 12 11.35 -3.54 -5.62
CA VAL A 12 11.03 -2.11 -5.80
C VAL A 12 11.44 -1.62 -7.20
N GLN A 13 12.64 -1.99 -7.66
CA GLN A 13 13.05 -1.64 -9.04
C GLN A 13 12.17 -2.30 -10.11
N GLN A 14 11.70 -3.52 -9.87
CA GLN A 14 10.79 -4.20 -10.80
C GLN A 14 9.44 -3.50 -10.86
N SER A 15 8.86 -3.07 -9.73
CA SER A 15 7.58 -2.38 -9.71
C SER A 15 7.64 -0.99 -10.36
N VAL A 16 8.76 -0.26 -10.26
CA VAL A 16 8.95 1.02 -10.97
C VAL A 16 8.99 0.80 -12.49
N ARG A 17 9.74 -0.20 -12.98
CA ARG A 17 9.78 -0.54 -14.42
C ARG A 17 8.44 -1.03 -14.94
N GLU A 18 7.67 -1.73 -14.11
CA GLU A 18 6.33 -2.18 -14.46
C GLU A 18 5.35 -0.99 -14.59
N ALA A 19 5.40 -0.02 -13.68
CA ALA A 19 4.64 1.22 -13.82
C ALA A 19 5.02 1.97 -15.11
N GLU A 20 6.32 2.11 -15.42
CA GLU A 20 6.80 2.71 -16.67
C GLU A 20 6.26 2.00 -17.92
N ARG A 21 6.29 0.66 -17.91
CA ARG A 21 5.75 -0.19 -18.99
C ARG A 21 4.26 0.06 -19.21
N LEU A 22 3.49 0.20 -18.14
CA LEU A 22 2.04 0.45 -18.18
C LEU A 22 1.71 1.85 -18.70
N ILE A 23 2.47 2.88 -18.31
CA ILE A 23 2.37 4.22 -18.89
C ILE A 23 2.65 4.18 -20.39
N GLY A 24 3.70 3.48 -20.84
CA GLY A 24 4.02 3.29 -22.26
C GLY A 24 2.93 2.54 -23.05
N GLN A 25 2.18 1.65 -22.38
CA GLN A 25 1.03 0.93 -22.95
C GLN A 25 -0.30 1.69 -22.84
N LYS A 26 -0.30 2.92 -22.31
CA LYS A 26 -1.50 3.74 -22.05
C LYS A 26 -2.50 3.10 -21.08
N GLN A 27 -2.03 2.24 -20.19
CA GLN A 27 -2.83 1.64 -19.11
C GLN A 27 -2.67 2.49 -17.85
N TYR A 28 -3.22 3.71 -17.87
CA TYR A 28 -2.93 4.76 -16.88
C TYR A 28 -3.52 4.43 -15.51
N ASN A 29 -4.76 3.93 -15.47
CA ASN A 29 -5.42 3.40 -14.28
C ASN A 29 -4.55 2.32 -13.61
N LEU A 30 -4.17 1.29 -14.36
CA LEU A 30 -3.37 0.19 -13.85
C LEU A 30 -1.97 0.66 -13.40
N ALA A 31 -1.36 1.63 -14.08
CA ALA A 31 -0.10 2.25 -13.66
C ALA A 31 -0.22 2.95 -12.30
N MET A 32 -1.32 3.67 -12.03
CA MET A 32 -1.58 4.28 -10.71
C MET A 32 -1.79 3.23 -9.62
N ILE A 33 -2.60 2.20 -9.89
CA ILE A 33 -2.83 1.08 -8.95
C ILE A 33 -1.50 0.38 -8.61
N LYS A 34 -0.68 0.07 -9.63
CA LYS A 34 0.63 -0.57 -9.45
C LYS A 34 1.63 0.34 -8.72
N SER A 35 1.53 1.66 -8.90
CA SER A 35 2.34 2.62 -8.16
C SER A 35 1.98 2.66 -6.67
N ARG A 36 0.69 2.56 -6.32
CA ARG A 36 0.27 2.39 -4.92
C ARG A 36 0.73 1.05 -4.33
N GLN A 37 0.61 -0.05 -5.07
CA GLN A 37 1.11 -1.37 -4.61
C GLN A 37 2.64 -1.37 -4.37
N ALA A 38 3.40 -0.64 -5.20
CA ALA A 38 4.83 -0.44 -5.01
C ALA A 38 5.14 0.37 -3.73
N LEU A 39 4.39 1.45 -3.49
CA LEU A 39 4.47 2.24 -2.27
C LEU A 39 4.17 1.41 -1.02
N GLU A 40 3.09 0.62 -1.03
CA GLU A 40 2.73 -0.28 0.09
C GLU A 40 3.87 -1.23 0.44
N PHE A 41 4.52 -1.82 -0.57
CA PHE A 41 5.68 -2.68 -0.36
C PHE A 41 6.90 -1.92 0.21
N MET A 42 7.17 -0.70 -0.27
CA MET A 42 8.24 0.16 0.26
C MET A 42 7.99 0.58 1.71
N VAL A 43 6.75 0.97 2.04
CA VAL A 43 6.33 1.34 3.40
C VAL A 43 6.42 0.14 4.33
N ASN A 44 5.92 -1.04 3.94
CA ASN A 44 6.04 -2.26 4.75
C ASN A 44 7.51 -2.63 5.00
N CYS A 45 8.37 -2.58 3.98
CA CYS A 45 9.81 -2.82 4.12
C CYS A 45 10.50 -1.87 5.13
N LEU A 46 10.04 -0.62 5.23
CA LEU A 46 10.53 0.34 6.23
C LEU A 46 9.88 0.11 7.60
N GLY A 47 8.59 -0.23 7.65
CA GLY A 47 7.84 -0.54 8.87
C GLY A 47 8.43 -1.73 9.63
N GLU A 48 8.76 -2.82 8.94
CA GLU A 48 9.47 -3.98 9.50
C GLU A 48 10.81 -3.59 10.15
N LYS A 49 11.56 -2.66 9.54
CA LYS A 49 12.84 -2.14 10.08
C LYS A 49 12.62 -1.15 11.23
N ALA A 50 11.51 -0.43 11.23
CA ALA A 50 11.09 0.49 12.28
C ALA A 50 10.46 -0.20 13.49
N LEU A 51 10.07 -1.48 13.37
CA LEU A 51 9.21 -2.21 14.30
C LEU A 51 7.86 -1.52 14.51
N ILE A 52 7.36 -0.86 13.45
CA ILE A 52 5.97 -0.38 13.37
C ILE A 52 5.10 -1.61 13.14
N VAL A 53 4.11 -1.79 14.01
CA VAL A 53 3.19 -2.94 14.00
C VAL A 53 1.77 -2.37 14.03
N ASP A 54 1.04 -2.70 12.97
CA ASP A 54 -0.39 -2.45 12.74
C ASP A 54 -0.83 -0.98 12.60
N GLY A 55 -1.67 -0.74 11.57
CA GLY A 55 -2.17 0.55 11.12
C GLY A 55 -2.58 0.46 9.64
N ASP A 56 -3.32 1.44 9.13
CA ASP A 56 -3.56 1.52 7.69
C ASP A 56 -2.30 2.04 6.94
N LEU A 57 -2.37 2.19 5.61
CA LEU A 57 -1.23 2.72 4.85
C LEU A 57 -0.90 4.17 5.23
N ALA A 58 -1.89 5.00 5.55
CA ALA A 58 -1.71 6.39 5.94
C ALA A 58 -1.03 6.50 7.32
N ASP A 59 -1.51 5.73 8.30
CA ASP A 59 -0.91 5.60 9.63
C ASP A 59 0.54 5.14 9.52
N SER A 60 0.82 4.15 8.67
CA SER A 60 2.16 3.61 8.46
C SER A 60 3.12 4.65 7.87
N ILE A 61 2.66 5.48 6.92
CA ILE A 61 3.43 6.60 6.37
C ILE A 61 3.72 7.64 7.46
N ASP A 62 2.72 7.95 8.29
CA ASP A 62 2.84 8.98 9.32
C ASP A 62 3.73 8.55 10.48
N GLN A 63 3.62 7.30 10.94
CA GLN A 63 4.53 6.71 11.93
C GLN A 63 5.99 6.62 11.43
N LEU A 64 6.21 6.34 10.13
CA LEU A 64 7.55 6.41 9.54
C LEU A 64 8.13 7.84 9.57
N PHE A 65 7.29 8.86 9.37
CA PHE A 65 7.70 10.25 9.45
C PHE A 65 7.97 10.68 10.91
N GLU A 66 7.08 10.38 11.85
CA GLU A 66 7.27 10.64 13.28
C GLU A 66 8.51 9.93 13.84
N GLY A 67 8.76 8.69 13.40
CA GLY A 67 9.97 7.93 13.70
C GLY A 67 11.24 8.45 13.01
N HIS A 68 11.14 9.51 12.20
CA HIS A 68 12.23 10.11 11.42
C HIS A 68 12.93 9.15 10.44
N TRP A 69 12.22 8.11 9.97
CA TRP A 69 12.69 7.18 8.95
C TRP A 69 12.59 7.76 7.54
N ILE A 70 11.60 8.62 7.30
CA ILE A 70 11.38 9.33 6.04
C ILE A 70 11.37 10.85 6.24
N SER A 71 11.55 11.60 5.16
CA SER A 71 11.46 13.06 5.17
C SER A 71 10.01 13.55 5.02
N GLN A 72 9.73 14.82 5.37
CA GLN A 72 8.42 15.44 5.11
C GLN A 72 8.05 15.35 3.62
N ALA A 73 8.98 15.65 2.72
CA ALA A 73 8.75 15.55 1.26
C ALA A 73 8.40 14.12 0.84
N THR A 74 9.11 13.11 1.38
CA THR A 74 8.79 11.69 1.15
C THR A 74 7.39 11.35 1.67
N LYS A 75 7.00 11.82 2.86
CA LYS A 75 5.63 11.66 3.39
C LYS A 75 4.58 12.28 2.46
N ASP A 76 4.81 13.49 1.99
CA ASP A 76 3.89 14.19 1.08
C ASP A 76 3.75 13.45 -0.27
N HIS A 77 4.87 12.98 -0.83
CA HIS A 77 4.89 12.16 -2.05
C HIS A 77 4.18 10.81 -1.85
N TYR A 78 4.41 10.14 -0.71
CA TYR A 78 3.74 8.88 -0.36
C TYR A 78 2.22 9.06 -0.25
N HIS A 79 1.74 10.09 0.45
CA HIS A 79 0.31 10.40 0.50
C HIS A 79 -0.26 10.77 -0.87
N ARG A 80 0.50 11.48 -1.71
CA ARG A 80 0.07 11.81 -3.08
C ARG A 80 -0.10 10.55 -3.94
N ILE A 81 0.89 9.64 -3.95
CA ILE A 81 0.79 8.35 -4.66
C ILE A 81 -0.39 7.52 -4.12
N ARG A 82 -0.58 7.46 -2.80
CA ARG A 82 -1.72 6.78 -2.16
C ARG A 82 -3.05 7.31 -2.67
N VAL A 83 -3.24 8.64 -2.67
CA VAL A 83 -4.47 9.28 -3.15
C VAL A 83 -4.70 8.99 -4.64
N LEU A 84 -3.68 9.14 -5.49
CA LEU A 84 -3.81 8.85 -6.93
C LEU A 84 -4.16 7.37 -7.19
N GLY A 85 -3.54 6.45 -6.44
CA GLY A 85 -3.89 5.03 -6.47
C GLY A 85 -5.32 4.74 -6.03
N ASN A 86 -5.79 5.35 -4.93
CA ASN A 86 -7.18 5.21 -4.48
C ASN A 86 -8.18 5.72 -5.54
N LYS A 87 -7.89 6.85 -6.19
CA LYS A 87 -8.69 7.35 -7.31
C LYS A 87 -8.74 6.38 -8.49
N ALA A 88 -7.64 5.69 -8.77
CA ALA A 88 -7.62 4.67 -9.81
C ALA A 88 -8.43 3.41 -9.41
N VAL A 89 -8.32 2.95 -8.16
CA VAL A 89 -9.06 1.77 -7.66
C VAL A 89 -10.57 2.04 -7.57
N HIS A 90 -10.98 3.14 -6.95
CA HIS A 90 -12.38 3.40 -6.58
C HIS A 90 -13.12 4.30 -7.58
N ASP A 91 -12.48 5.38 -8.06
CA ASP A 91 -13.10 6.32 -9.03
C ASP A 91 -12.92 5.85 -10.49
N GLY A 92 -12.19 4.75 -10.73
CA GLY A 92 -11.85 4.27 -12.07
C GLY A 92 -10.95 5.21 -12.88
N ASN A 93 -10.23 6.13 -12.22
CA ASN A 93 -9.45 7.18 -12.88
C ASN A 93 -8.41 6.60 -13.87
N ASP A 94 -8.44 7.04 -15.13
CA ASP A 94 -7.49 6.67 -16.19
C ASP A 94 -6.75 7.91 -16.76
N SER A 95 -6.68 8.99 -15.98
CA SER A 95 -6.00 10.24 -16.33
C SER A 95 -4.50 10.02 -16.64
N PRO A 96 -4.02 10.34 -17.86
CA PRO A 96 -2.60 10.23 -18.20
C PRO A 96 -1.71 11.16 -17.38
N TYR A 97 -2.25 12.30 -16.95
CA TYR A 97 -1.56 13.28 -16.11
C TYR A 97 -1.29 12.69 -14.72
N ASP A 98 -2.34 12.18 -14.06
CA ASP A 98 -2.26 11.60 -12.73
C ASP A 98 -1.37 10.35 -12.70
N ALA A 99 -1.46 9.51 -13.74
CA ALA A 99 -0.63 8.33 -13.84
C ALA A 99 0.85 8.64 -14.05
N ASN A 100 1.17 9.65 -14.87
CA ASN A 100 2.54 10.12 -15.02
C ASN A 100 3.06 10.81 -13.74
N GLU A 101 2.21 11.56 -13.01
CA GLU A 101 2.56 12.12 -11.70
C GLU A 101 2.88 11.01 -10.69
N ALA A 102 2.01 10.00 -10.56
CA ALA A 102 2.23 8.86 -9.67
C ALA A 102 3.53 8.10 -10.00
N TYR A 103 3.81 7.88 -11.30
CA TYR A 103 5.06 7.27 -11.74
C TYR A 103 6.29 8.11 -11.39
N GLN A 104 6.26 9.43 -11.64
CA GLN A 104 7.39 10.31 -11.34
C GLN A 104 7.71 10.33 -9.84
N LEU A 105 6.69 10.49 -9.00
CA LEU A 105 6.84 10.46 -7.53
C LEU A 105 7.37 9.10 -7.05
N LEU A 106 6.84 7.99 -7.58
CA LEU A 106 7.33 6.65 -7.24
C LEU A 106 8.80 6.46 -7.63
N SER A 107 9.20 6.92 -8.82
CA SER A 107 10.57 6.82 -9.31
C SER A 107 11.56 7.61 -8.43
N GLN A 108 11.14 8.78 -7.94
CA GLN A 108 11.91 9.63 -7.03
C GLN A 108 12.07 8.96 -5.66
N GLU A 109 10.98 8.46 -5.07
CA GLU A 109 11.05 7.83 -3.75
C GLU A 109 11.68 6.44 -3.79
N ALA A 110 11.65 5.71 -4.90
CA ALA A 110 12.44 4.49 -5.05
C ALA A 110 13.95 4.76 -4.90
N ALA A 111 14.45 5.90 -5.42
CA ALA A 111 15.84 6.31 -5.23
C ALA A 111 16.11 6.72 -3.77
N ALA A 112 15.20 7.45 -3.12
CA ALA A 112 15.32 7.81 -1.70
C ALA A 112 15.30 6.56 -0.78
N PHE A 113 14.40 5.61 -1.07
CA PHE A 113 14.30 4.32 -0.41
C PHE A 113 15.59 3.52 -0.52
N ALA A 114 16.26 3.48 -1.68
CA ALA A 114 17.54 2.77 -1.81
C ALA A 114 18.61 3.28 -0.82
N ASP A 115 18.73 4.60 -0.66
CA ASP A 115 19.67 5.25 0.28
C ASP A 115 19.32 4.91 1.74
N ILE A 116 18.03 4.99 2.11
CA ILE A 116 17.55 4.69 3.49
C ILE A 116 17.68 3.19 3.80
N TYR A 117 17.18 2.34 2.90
CA TYR A 117 17.01 0.91 3.10
C TYR A 117 18.33 0.13 3.09
N SER A 118 19.30 0.56 2.28
CA SER A 118 20.67 0.00 2.27
C SER A 118 21.51 0.38 3.50
N GLY A 119 20.96 1.15 4.44
CA GLY A 119 21.61 1.50 5.70
C GLY A 119 22.69 2.58 5.56
N ARG A 120 22.72 3.33 4.44
CA ARG A 120 23.58 4.51 4.28
C ARG A 120 23.05 5.66 5.15
N ARG A 121 23.26 5.56 6.47
CA ARG A 121 22.83 6.56 7.48
C ARG A 121 23.35 7.96 7.13
N ARG A 122 22.56 8.73 6.39
CA ARG A 122 22.73 10.18 6.28
C ARG A 122 22.08 10.79 7.51
N SER A 123 22.90 11.23 8.46
CA SER A 123 22.43 12.02 9.61
C SER A 123 21.64 13.22 9.08
N THR A 124 20.32 13.24 9.31
CA THR A 124 19.39 14.31 8.90
C THR A 124 19.50 15.54 9.81
N THR A 125 20.73 15.97 10.05
CA THR A 125 21.06 17.32 10.51
C THR A 125 21.15 18.24 9.29
N PRO A 126 20.34 19.32 9.19
CA PRO A 126 20.43 20.25 8.07
C PRO A 126 21.81 20.92 8.03
N ALA A 127 22.64 20.51 7.08
CA ALA A 127 23.91 21.19 6.83
C ALA A 127 23.61 22.57 6.24
N LYS A 128 23.71 23.59 7.10
CA LYS A 128 23.68 25.02 6.73
C LYS A 128 24.47 25.25 5.43
N PRO A 129 23.90 25.89 4.39
CA PRO A 129 24.56 26.01 3.09
C PRO A 129 25.86 26.79 3.24
N GLN A 130 26.98 26.06 3.15
CA GLN A 130 28.31 26.61 3.29
C GLN A 130 28.67 27.30 1.97
N GLN A 131 28.76 28.64 2.00
CA GLN A 131 29.06 29.44 0.82
C GLN A 131 30.35 28.96 0.15
N ARG A 132 30.21 28.50 -1.09
CA ARG A 132 31.30 28.04 -1.95
C ARG A 132 32.16 29.24 -2.37
N PRO A 133 33.47 29.28 -2.08
CA PRO A 133 34.35 30.29 -2.65
C PRO A 133 34.38 30.17 -4.17
N ALA A 134 34.37 31.30 -4.88
CA ALA A 134 34.35 31.31 -6.34
C ALA A 134 35.61 30.64 -6.92
N ALA A 135 35.42 29.88 -8.00
CA ALA A 135 36.52 29.23 -8.70
C ALA A 135 37.41 30.28 -9.39
N ARG A 136 38.72 30.23 -9.13
CA ARG A 136 39.70 31.05 -9.85
C ARG A 136 40.17 30.30 -11.09
N SER A 137 39.96 30.91 -12.25
CA SER A 137 40.25 30.34 -13.57
C SER A 137 41.72 29.94 -13.73
N ALA A 138 41.98 28.75 -14.27
CA ALA A 138 43.31 28.31 -14.65
C ALA A 138 43.56 28.54 -16.15
N GLN A 139 44.54 29.38 -16.49
CA GLN A 139 45.16 29.41 -17.82
C GLN A 139 46.44 28.55 -17.80
N PRO A 140 46.76 27.81 -18.87
CA PRO A 140 48.02 27.09 -18.98
C PRO A 140 49.13 28.03 -19.47
N ALA A 141 50.26 28.07 -18.75
CA ALA A 141 51.46 28.79 -19.18
C ALA A 141 52.66 27.84 -19.32
N GLN A 142 53.20 27.73 -20.52
CA GLN A 142 54.49 27.08 -20.78
C GLN A 142 55.63 28.08 -20.48
N ARG A 143 56.59 27.76 -19.59
CA ARG A 143 58.03 27.95 -19.87
C ARG A 143 59.01 27.48 -18.77
N SER A 144 60.07 26.81 -19.25
CA SER A 144 61.50 26.88 -18.84
C SER A 144 61.90 27.12 -17.37
N THR A 145 62.48 26.06 -16.77
CA THR A 145 63.85 26.02 -16.17
C THR A 145 64.48 27.32 -15.62
N GLY A 146 64.93 27.31 -14.36
CA GLY A 146 65.94 28.28 -13.89
C GLY A 146 66.14 28.36 -12.37
N GLN A 147 67.32 27.96 -11.90
CA GLN A 147 67.79 27.94 -10.50
C GLN A 147 67.86 29.30 -9.79
N ARG A 148 67.84 29.24 -8.43
CA ARG A 148 68.48 30.08 -7.38
C ARG A 148 67.48 30.62 -6.34
N SER A 149 67.44 30.13 -5.09
CA SER A 149 68.41 30.23 -3.97
C SER A 149 68.48 31.61 -3.28
N SER A 150 67.77 31.78 -2.17
CA SER A 150 68.27 32.36 -0.89
C SER A 150 67.14 32.60 0.14
N SER A 151 67.46 32.39 1.41
CA SER A 151 66.65 32.71 2.62
C SER A 151 67.15 34.05 3.22
N PRO A 152 66.77 34.51 4.45
CA PRO A 152 65.71 34.10 5.41
C PRO A 152 64.96 35.33 6.02
N GLN A 153 64.55 35.23 7.31
CA GLN A 153 64.10 36.30 8.24
C GLN A 153 62.63 36.81 8.09
N ARG A 154 61.88 37.16 9.16
CA ARG A 154 62.19 37.38 10.61
C ARG A 154 60.89 37.39 11.46
N SER A 155 60.94 36.98 12.75
CA SER A 155 60.09 37.38 13.93
C SER A 155 58.54 37.33 13.84
N GLY A 156 57.75 37.05 14.88
CA GLY A 156 57.96 36.67 16.29
C GLY A 156 56.58 36.25 16.87
N GLN A 157 56.46 35.24 17.75
CA GLN A 157 56.71 35.22 19.21
C GLN A 157 55.57 35.79 20.08
N ARG A 158 55.26 35.07 21.19
CA ARG A 158 54.18 35.20 22.21
C ARG A 158 52.82 34.60 21.83
N SER A 159 52.17 33.68 22.58
CA SER A 159 52.19 33.16 23.97
C SER A 159 51.21 33.79 24.97
N SER A 160 50.19 33.02 25.38
CA SER A 160 49.44 33.16 26.65
C SER A 160 48.69 31.85 26.98
N GLN A 161 48.42 31.59 28.27
CA GLN A 161 48.07 30.25 28.80
C GLN A 161 46.73 30.24 29.58
N ARG A 162 45.98 29.11 29.51
CA ARG A 162 45.08 28.54 30.57
C ARG A 162 43.82 29.38 31.04
N PRO A 163 42.90 28.85 31.89
CA PRO A 163 42.33 27.49 31.99
C PRO A 163 40.78 27.38 32.32
N SER A 164 40.22 26.16 32.18
CA SER A 164 39.20 25.48 33.05
C SER A 164 37.82 26.07 33.45
N SER A 165 36.73 25.32 33.14
CA SER A 165 35.67 24.80 34.06
C SER A 165 34.72 23.87 33.24
N ALA A 166 34.47 22.60 33.56
CA ALA A 166 33.65 21.98 34.62
C ALA A 166 32.11 22.14 34.47
N ASN A 167 31.37 21.05 34.16
CA ASN A 167 30.46 20.31 35.08
C ASN A 167 29.32 19.49 34.40
N ARG A 168 29.04 18.26 34.91
CA ARG A 168 27.81 17.40 34.79
C ARG A 168 27.25 17.04 33.38
N SER A 169 26.61 15.89 33.15
CA SER A 169 26.12 14.82 34.04
C SER A 169 26.24 13.42 33.40
N ARG A 170 26.39 12.36 34.22
CA ARG A 170 26.31 10.94 33.77
C ARG A 170 24.91 10.40 34.08
N ARG A 171 24.09 10.12 33.07
CA ARG A 171 22.78 9.45 33.27
C ARG A 171 23.00 7.96 33.54
N ARG A 172 22.74 7.56 34.78
CA ARG A 172 22.85 6.17 35.26
C ARG A 172 21.64 5.38 34.76
N SER A 173 21.84 4.45 33.82
CA SER A 173 20.76 3.57 33.35
C SER A 173 20.27 2.67 34.49
N LYS A 174 18.97 2.72 34.82
CA LYS A 174 18.33 1.76 35.73
C LYS A 174 18.22 0.42 35.01
N LYS A 175 18.76 -0.65 35.60
CA LYS A 175 18.42 -2.01 35.18
C LYS A 175 16.91 -2.21 35.38
N LYS A 176 16.19 -2.55 34.31
CA LYS A 176 14.79 -2.99 34.37
C LYS A 176 14.78 -4.38 35.05
N GLY A 177 13.85 -4.60 35.98
CA GLY A 177 13.69 -5.91 36.62
C GLY A 177 13.26 -6.96 35.59
N PHE A 178 13.62 -8.22 35.83
CA PHE A 178 13.21 -9.33 34.98
C PHE A 178 11.72 -9.61 35.20
N ASP A 179 10.91 -9.37 34.18
CA ASP A 179 9.45 -9.52 34.26
C ASP A 179 9.11 -11.00 34.00
N PRO A 180 8.44 -11.72 34.91
CA PRO A 180 8.19 -13.17 34.75
C PRO A 180 7.39 -13.50 33.48
N TYR A 181 6.61 -12.56 32.97
CA TYR A 181 5.86 -12.70 31.72
C TYR A 181 6.74 -12.70 30.46
N ASP A 182 7.95 -12.12 30.50
CA ASP A 182 8.86 -12.06 29.35
C ASP A 182 9.48 -13.44 29.03
N LEU A 183 9.67 -14.28 30.07
CA LEU A 183 10.08 -15.68 29.91
C LEU A 183 8.87 -16.61 29.63
N LEU A 184 7.66 -16.22 30.05
CA LEU A 184 6.44 -16.99 29.80
C LEU A 184 5.94 -16.83 28.35
N ARG A 185 6.16 -15.67 27.71
CA ARG A 185 5.80 -15.40 26.31
C ARG A 185 6.29 -16.47 25.31
N PRO A 186 7.58 -16.82 25.23
CA PRO A 186 8.03 -17.90 24.32
C PRO A 186 7.42 -19.26 24.67
N ALA A 187 7.18 -19.56 25.96
CA ALA A 187 6.55 -20.82 26.37
C ALA A 187 5.08 -20.92 25.90
N VAL A 188 4.32 -19.82 25.98
CA VAL A 188 2.93 -19.75 25.46
C VAL A 188 2.92 -19.88 23.94
N ILE A 189 3.85 -19.22 23.23
CA ILE A 189 3.99 -19.35 21.78
C ILE A 189 4.33 -20.80 21.38
N PHE A 190 5.23 -21.46 22.10
CA PHE A 190 5.53 -22.89 21.89
C PHE A 190 4.32 -23.80 22.13
N LEU A 191 3.49 -23.50 23.15
CA LEU A 191 2.26 -24.26 23.42
C LEU A 191 1.25 -24.10 22.29
N ILE A 192 1.05 -22.88 21.78
CA ILE A 192 0.17 -22.60 20.63
C ILE A 192 0.67 -23.33 19.37
N ILE A 193 1.98 -23.27 19.07
CA ILE A 193 2.58 -23.99 17.94
C ILE A 193 2.41 -25.50 18.10
N LEU A 194 2.59 -26.06 19.30
CA LEU A 194 2.38 -27.49 19.57
C LEU A 194 0.93 -27.92 19.31
N VAL A 195 -0.05 -27.10 19.72
CA VAL A 195 -1.48 -27.37 19.44
C VAL A 195 -1.78 -27.32 17.93
N ILE A 196 -1.21 -26.36 17.20
CA ILE A 196 -1.36 -26.26 15.74
C ILE A 196 -0.75 -27.48 15.03
N VAL A 197 0.45 -27.92 15.46
CA VAL A 197 1.11 -29.12 14.91
C VAL A 197 0.28 -30.38 15.21
N LEU A 198 -0.26 -30.53 16.42
CA LEU A 198 -1.13 -31.65 16.77
C LEU A 198 -2.45 -31.65 15.96
N ALA A 199 -3.04 -30.47 15.71
CA ALA A 199 -4.21 -30.34 14.83
C ALA A 199 -3.88 -30.72 13.37
N ALA A 200 -2.76 -30.25 12.83
CA ALA A 200 -2.30 -30.58 11.49
C ALA A 200 -1.98 -32.08 11.32
N MET A 201 -1.30 -32.70 12.30
CA MET A 201 -1.05 -34.14 12.32
C MET A 201 -2.34 -34.96 12.51
N GLY A 202 -3.34 -34.41 13.22
CA GLY A 202 -4.68 -34.98 13.36
C GLY A 202 -5.43 -35.04 12.03
N LEU A 203 -5.44 -33.95 11.26
CA LEU A 203 -6.06 -33.93 9.92
C LEU A 203 -5.33 -34.85 8.92
N PHE A 204 -3.99 -34.91 8.96
CA PHE A 204 -3.22 -35.74 8.04
C PHE A 204 -3.44 -37.26 8.24
N LYS A 205 -3.95 -37.68 9.42
CA LYS A 205 -4.25 -39.09 9.70
C LYS A 205 -5.58 -39.60 9.14
N LEU A 206 -6.39 -38.75 8.49
CA LEU A 206 -7.73 -39.14 7.99
C LEU A 206 -7.88 -39.15 6.45
N PHE A 207 -6.93 -38.58 5.69
CA PHE A 207 -6.99 -38.51 4.21
C PHE A 207 -5.82 -39.22 3.51
N GLY A 208 -5.51 -40.45 3.92
CA GLY A 208 -4.49 -41.32 3.31
C GLY A 208 -5.09 -42.47 2.49
N GLY A 209 -5.63 -42.19 1.29
CA GLY A 209 -6.27 -43.18 0.40
C GLY A 209 -5.64 -43.24 -1.00
N LYS A 210 -5.17 -44.43 -1.40
CA LYS A 210 -4.34 -44.72 -2.58
C LYS A 210 -5.03 -44.64 -3.96
N ASN A 211 -4.24 -44.17 -4.95
CA ASN A 211 -4.15 -44.65 -6.36
C ASN A 211 -5.38 -44.41 -7.30
N ASP A 212 -5.29 -44.45 -8.64
CA ASP A 212 -4.27 -44.96 -9.59
C ASP A 212 -4.23 -44.18 -10.94
N LYS A 213 -3.29 -44.55 -11.84
CA LYS A 213 -2.92 -43.88 -13.12
C LYS A 213 -3.99 -43.89 -14.23
N LYS A 214 -3.92 -42.91 -15.14
CA LYS A 214 -3.91 -43.12 -16.62
C LYS A 214 -3.40 -41.90 -17.41
N GLU A 215 -2.41 -42.12 -18.27
CA GLU A 215 -1.97 -41.19 -19.33
C GLU A 215 -2.73 -41.46 -20.64
N THR A 216 -2.73 -40.49 -21.57
CA THR A 216 -2.41 -40.64 -23.03
C THR A 216 -3.20 -39.67 -23.92
N SER A 217 -2.48 -39.07 -24.90
CA SER A 217 -2.94 -38.34 -26.11
C SER A 217 -3.07 -36.80 -26.08
N ALA A 218 -2.10 -36.15 -26.72
CA ALA A 218 -2.22 -34.90 -27.49
C ALA A 218 -2.17 -35.28 -29.01
N PRO A 219 -2.47 -34.42 -30.03
CA PRO A 219 -2.16 -32.99 -30.06
C PRO A 219 -3.12 -32.00 -30.81
N SER A 220 -2.87 -30.71 -30.56
CA SER A 220 -2.91 -29.57 -31.51
C SER A 220 -4.21 -29.22 -32.29
N SER A 221 -4.87 -28.14 -31.86
CA SER A 221 -5.09 -26.97 -32.74
C SER A 221 -5.18 -25.67 -31.91
N SER A 222 -4.68 -24.57 -32.49
CA SER A 222 -4.81 -23.16 -32.06
C SER A 222 -5.87 -22.47 -32.94
N PRO A 223 -6.30 -21.20 -32.73
CA PRO A 223 -5.99 -20.23 -31.67
C PRO A 223 -7.27 -19.60 -31.01
N GLU A 224 -7.05 -18.48 -30.29
CA GLU A 224 -8.00 -17.39 -29.93
C GLU A 224 -8.66 -17.31 -28.52
N VAL A 225 -8.29 -16.21 -27.83
CA VAL A 225 -9.13 -15.28 -27.05
C VAL A 225 -9.67 -15.72 -25.68
N THR A 226 -9.90 -14.72 -24.81
CA THR A 226 -10.39 -14.75 -23.41
C THR A 226 -9.24 -14.77 -22.40
N THR A 227 -8.72 -13.63 -21.93
CA THR A 227 -9.35 -12.52 -21.18
C THR A 227 -9.72 -12.93 -19.76
N GLU A 228 -8.95 -12.38 -18.84
CA GLU A 228 -8.90 -12.68 -17.42
C GLU A 228 -10.06 -12.03 -16.64
N ALA A 229 -10.56 -12.74 -15.64
CA ALA A 229 -11.51 -12.24 -14.68
C ALA A 229 -10.79 -11.45 -13.56
N THR A 230 -11.32 -10.28 -13.18
CA THR A 230 -11.96 -10.06 -11.87
C THR A 230 -11.37 -10.71 -10.60
N VAL A 231 -11.23 -10.05 -9.43
CA VAL A 231 -11.27 -8.63 -8.96
C VAL A 231 -10.52 -8.57 -7.60
N ALA A 232 -10.02 -7.37 -7.21
CA ALA A 232 -9.71 -6.78 -5.86
C ALA A 232 -9.51 -7.72 -4.61
N PRO A 233 -9.89 -7.43 -3.33
CA PRO A 233 -10.39 -6.23 -2.58
C PRO A 233 -9.25 -5.43 -1.86
N GLU A 234 -9.33 -4.13 -1.50
CA GLU A 234 -10.25 -3.35 -0.60
C GLU A 234 -9.83 -3.39 0.91
N PRO A 235 -9.69 -2.22 1.60
CA PRO A 235 -10.76 -1.50 2.38
C PRO A 235 -10.67 0.06 2.25
N ALA A 236 -11.50 0.95 2.87
CA ALA A 236 -12.92 0.97 3.33
C ALA A 236 -13.32 2.40 3.88
N THR A 237 -14.64 2.65 4.10
CA THR A 237 -15.37 3.49 5.13
C THR A 237 -14.78 4.83 5.66
N GLU A 238 -15.44 6.00 5.81
CA GLU A 238 -16.83 6.43 6.22
C GLU A 238 -17.26 7.80 5.52
N PRO A 239 -18.37 8.54 5.82
CA PRO A 239 -19.39 8.85 4.79
C PRO A 239 -19.81 10.33 4.61
N GLU A 240 -20.29 10.71 3.42
CA GLU A 240 -21.15 11.89 3.18
C GLU A 240 -22.22 11.53 2.12
N PRO A 241 -23.52 11.88 2.30
CA PRO A 241 -24.60 11.37 1.46
C PRO A 241 -24.81 12.20 0.18
N SER A 242 -24.34 11.68 -0.97
CA SER A 242 -24.71 12.24 -2.28
C SER A 242 -25.98 11.55 -2.81
N THR A 243 -27.04 12.33 -2.98
CA THR A 243 -28.37 11.85 -3.41
C THR A 243 -28.39 11.47 -4.89
N GLU A 244 -28.08 10.21 -5.19
CA GLU A 244 -28.57 9.54 -6.40
C GLU A 244 -29.94 8.87 -6.13
N ALA A 245 -30.75 8.70 -7.17
CA ALA A 245 -32.10 8.13 -7.04
C ALA A 245 -32.08 6.70 -6.44
N PRO A 246 -33.07 6.31 -5.61
CA PRO A 246 -33.10 5.01 -4.95
C PRO A 246 -33.31 3.87 -5.98
N LYS A 247 -32.20 3.27 -6.39
CA LYS A 247 -32.16 2.06 -7.22
C LYS A 247 -32.54 0.88 -6.32
N ILE A 248 -33.70 0.26 -6.57
CA ILE A 248 -34.24 -0.85 -5.77
C ILE A 248 -33.65 -2.14 -6.31
N TYR A 249 -32.91 -2.90 -5.50
CA TYR A 249 -32.34 -4.17 -5.94
C TYR A 249 -33.25 -5.34 -5.53
N LYS A 250 -33.70 -6.13 -6.50
CA LYS A 250 -34.53 -7.33 -6.29
C LYS A 250 -33.77 -8.60 -6.64
N THR A 251 -33.94 -9.65 -5.85
CA THR A 251 -33.38 -10.97 -6.14
C THR A 251 -34.10 -11.66 -7.31
N THR A 252 -33.35 -12.34 -8.19
CA THR A 252 -33.91 -13.05 -9.36
C THR A 252 -33.62 -14.55 -9.40
N ALA A 253 -32.81 -15.08 -8.47
CA ALA A 253 -32.50 -16.51 -8.41
C ALA A 253 -33.73 -17.35 -8.04
N SER A 254 -33.99 -18.40 -8.82
CA SER A 254 -34.97 -19.45 -8.49
C SER A 254 -34.25 -20.77 -8.27
N PRO A 255 -34.55 -21.54 -7.20
CA PRO A 255 -35.61 -21.32 -6.23
C PRO A 255 -35.27 -20.35 -5.08
N ARG A 256 -33.98 -20.16 -4.76
CA ARG A 256 -33.49 -19.26 -3.70
C ARG A 256 -32.07 -18.75 -4.02
N LEU A 257 -31.73 -17.55 -3.55
CA LEU A 257 -30.37 -17.00 -3.58
C LEU A 257 -29.69 -17.20 -2.22
N ASN A 258 -28.51 -17.83 -2.20
CA ASN A 258 -27.75 -18.01 -0.96
C ASN A 258 -27.02 -16.71 -0.58
N VAL A 259 -27.19 -16.28 0.66
CA VAL A 259 -26.46 -15.18 1.31
C VAL A 259 -25.27 -15.78 2.05
N ARG A 260 -24.07 -15.23 1.86
CA ARG A 260 -22.82 -15.82 2.36
C ARG A 260 -21.99 -14.85 3.19
N ALA A 261 -21.15 -15.41 4.06
CA ALA A 261 -20.22 -14.66 4.90
C ALA A 261 -18.98 -14.15 4.13
N GLU A 262 -18.67 -14.78 3.00
CA GLU A 262 -17.51 -14.51 2.15
C GLU A 262 -17.92 -14.57 0.67
N PRO A 263 -17.20 -13.88 -0.24
CA PRO A 263 -17.40 -13.89 -1.69
C PRO A 263 -16.92 -15.22 -2.32
N SER A 264 -17.42 -16.35 -1.84
CA SER A 264 -16.97 -17.69 -2.24
C SER A 264 -18.13 -18.67 -2.42
N GLN A 265 -18.06 -19.49 -3.46
CA GLN A 265 -19.04 -20.56 -3.71
C GLN A 265 -18.98 -21.67 -2.66
N THR A 266 -17.85 -21.83 -1.96
CA THR A 266 -17.63 -22.79 -0.87
C THR A 266 -17.74 -22.15 0.53
N GLY A 267 -17.78 -20.82 0.61
CA GLY A 267 -17.88 -20.07 1.87
C GLY A 267 -19.20 -20.31 2.62
N ALA A 268 -19.20 -20.06 3.93
CA ALA A 268 -20.35 -20.31 4.79
C ALA A 268 -21.61 -19.55 4.35
N VAL A 269 -22.75 -20.25 4.30
CA VAL A 269 -24.06 -19.67 3.97
C VAL A 269 -24.69 -19.13 5.26
N LEU A 270 -24.94 -17.82 5.30
CA LEU A 270 -25.61 -17.13 6.41
C LEU A 270 -27.14 -17.26 6.34
N GLY A 271 -27.68 -17.32 5.13
CA GLY A 271 -29.14 -17.38 4.91
C GLY A 271 -29.51 -17.61 3.44
N THR A 272 -30.81 -17.60 3.15
CA THR A 272 -31.32 -17.73 1.78
C THR A 272 -32.47 -16.76 1.52
N LEU A 273 -32.41 -16.03 0.40
CA LEU A 273 -33.44 -15.10 -0.06
C LEU A 273 -34.33 -15.77 -1.11
N VAL A 274 -35.61 -15.44 -1.10
CA VAL A 274 -36.60 -15.87 -2.11
C VAL A 274 -36.51 -14.93 -3.32
N PRO A 275 -36.74 -15.36 -4.57
CA PRO A 275 -36.86 -14.43 -5.71
C PRO A 275 -37.92 -13.35 -5.46
N GLY A 276 -37.65 -12.14 -5.96
CA GLY A 276 -38.49 -10.95 -5.77
C GLY A 276 -38.28 -10.23 -4.43
N THR A 277 -37.40 -10.73 -3.54
CA THR A 277 -37.06 -10.03 -2.30
C THR A 277 -36.25 -8.78 -2.62
N VAL A 278 -36.71 -7.63 -2.13
CA VAL A 278 -35.95 -6.38 -2.16
C VAL A 278 -34.82 -6.48 -1.13
N VAL A 279 -33.60 -6.16 -1.56
CA VAL A 279 -32.40 -6.13 -0.71
C VAL A 279 -31.81 -4.74 -0.65
N GLU A 280 -31.28 -4.38 0.51
CA GLU A 280 -30.45 -3.18 0.68
C GLU A 280 -29.06 -3.47 0.10
N TYR A 281 -28.82 -2.97 -1.11
CA TYR A 281 -27.54 -3.07 -1.79
C TYR A 281 -26.56 -2.03 -1.23
N VAL A 282 -25.37 -2.48 -0.82
CA VAL A 282 -24.33 -1.61 -0.28
C VAL A 282 -23.36 -1.23 -1.41
N GLN A 283 -22.72 -2.21 -2.04
CA GLN A 283 -21.77 -1.99 -3.13
C GLN A 283 -21.52 -3.26 -3.94
N ALA A 284 -20.89 -3.12 -5.11
CA ALA A 284 -20.32 -4.25 -5.82
C ALA A 284 -19.04 -4.67 -5.09
N HIS A 285 -18.82 -5.98 -4.94
CA HIS A 285 -17.52 -6.50 -4.53
C HIS A 285 -16.70 -6.79 -5.80
N ASP A 286 -17.24 -7.71 -6.62
CA ASP A 286 -16.64 -8.23 -7.84
C ASP A 286 -17.68 -8.26 -8.98
N GLN A 287 -17.28 -8.68 -10.19
CA GLN A 287 -18.26 -8.99 -11.24
C GLN A 287 -19.25 -10.10 -10.84
N ASP A 288 -18.83 -11.05 -10.01
CA ASP A 288 -19.66 -12.18 -9.56
C ASP A 288 -20.40 -11.94 -8.24
N TRP A 289 -19.97 -10.99 -7.41
CA TRP A 289 -20.44 -10.79 -6.03
C TRP A 289 -20.81 -9.35 -5.69
N ALA A 290 -21.93 -9.19 -5.01
CA ALA A 290 -22.45 -7.93 -4.48
C ALA A 290 -22.56 -8.00 -2.96
N VAL A 291 -22.25 -6.89 -2.30
CA VAL A 291 -22.42 -6.70 -0.87
C VAL A 291 -23.82 -6.14 -0.62
N ILE A 292 -24.59 -6.85 0.22
CA ILE A 292 -25.91 -6.41 0.71
C ILE A 292 -25.91 -6.32 2.23
N MET A 293 -26.82 -5.53 2.78
CA MET A 293 -27.13 -5.59 4.20
C MET A 293 -28.13 -6.74 4.44
N PHE A 294 -27.74 -7.69 5.29
CA PHE A 294 -28.57 -8.84 5.69
C PHE A 294 -28.50 -8.99 7.21
N GLU A 295 -29.67 -8.90 7.88
CA GLU A 295 -29.78 -8.96 9.35
C GLU A 295 -28.87 -7.97 10.10
N GLY A 296 -28.64 -6.78 9.53
CA GLY A 296 -27.77 -5.75 10.10
C GLY A 296 -26.27 -6.04 9.99
N LYS A 297 -25.88 -6.98 9.11
CA LYS A 297 -24.48 -7.28 8.77
C LYS A 297 -24.28 -7.23 7.27
N GLN A 298 -23.07 -6.87 6.85
CA GLN A 298 -22.69 -7.00 5.45
C GLN A 298 -22.57 -8.49 5.09
N ALA A 299 -23.16 -8.86 3.96
CA ALA A 299 -23.14 -10.23 3.45
C ALA A 299 -23.09 -10.25 1.92
N TYR A 300 -22.59 -11.35 1.38
CA TYR A 300 -22.29 -11.50 -0.04
C TYR A 300 -23.36 -12.33 -0.74
N VAL A 301 -23.87 -11.81 -1.85
CA VAL A 301 -24.78 -12.52 -2.78
C VAL A 301 -24.23 -12.40 -4.19
N SER A 302 -24.57 -13.33 -5.09
CA SER A 302 -24.03 -13.25 -6.45
C SER A 302 -24.75 -12.18 -7.27
N SER A 303 -23.97 -11.24 -7.84
CA SER A 303 -24.44 -10.06 -8.60
C SER A 303 -25.36 -10.42 -9.76
N LYS A 304 -25.11 -11.57 -10.40
CA LYS A 304 -25.93 -12.11 -11.50
C LYS A 304 -27.41 -12.32 -11.13
N TYR A 305 -27.73 -12.43 -9.85
CA TYR A 305 -29.08 -12.63 -9.35
C TYR A 305 -29.68 -11.41 -8.64
N LEU A 306 -29.11 -10.22 -8.86
CA LEU A 306 -29.70 -8.94 -8.47
C LEU A 306 -30.13 -8.17 -9.73
N ALA A 307 -31.40 -7.77 -9.77
CA ALA A 307 -31.91 -6.83 -10.75
C ALA A 307 -32.09 -5.46 -10.09
N ALA A 308 -31.44 -4.44 -10.63
CA ALA A 308 -31.71 -3.04 -10.27
C ALA A 308 -32.99 -2.59 -10.99
N GLU A 309 -33.97 -2.14 -10.22
CA GLU A 309 -35.21 -1.52 -10.70
C GLU A 309 -35.21 -0.05 -10.25
N GLU A 310 -35.34 0.86 -11.21
CA GLU A 310 -35.45 2.28 -10.92
C GLU A 310 -36.82 2.56 -10.30
N ALA A 311 -36.85 3.13 -9.09
CA ALA A 311 -38.10 3.34 -8.37
C ALA A 311 -39.03 4.27 -9.19
N PRO A 312 -40.29 3.88 -9.47
CA PRO A 312 -41.20 4.75 -10.21
C PRO A 312 -41.48 6.02 -9.40
N GLN A 313 -41.06 7.17 -9.92
CA GLN A 313 -41.32 8.47 -9.30
C GLN A 313 -42.84 8.69 -9.21
N GLN A 314 -43.36 8.84 -7.99
CA GLN A 314 -44.73 9.27 -7.78
C GLN A 314 -44.88 10.74 -8.22
N SER A 315 -45.31 10.94 -9.46
CA SER A 315 -45.75 12.24 -9.95
C SER A 315 -47.06 12.60 -9.27
N ASN A 316 -46.98 13.42 -8.21
CA ASN A 316 -48.13 13.98 -7.53
C ASN A 316 -48.52 15.28 -8.26
N ALA A 317 -49.48 15.20 -9.19
CA ALA A 317 -49.93 16.32 -10.01
C ALA A 317 -51.46 16.45 -10.00
N GLU A 318 -52.00 16.76 -8.83
CA GLU A 318 -53.35 17.31 -8.70
C GLU A 318 -53.26 18.84 -8.65
N THR A 319 -53.74 19.53 -9.69
CA THR A 319 -54.48 20.82 -9.67
C THR A 319 -54.49 21.44 -11.08
N GLU A 320 -55.46 21.08 -11.92
CA GLU A 320 -55.98 21.98 -12.97
C GLU A 320 -57.51 21.97 -12.92
N ALA A 321 -58.07 22.91 -12.15
CA ALA A 321 -59.50 23.16 -12.09
C ALA A 321 -59.76 24.66 -12.13
N THR A 322 -59.65 25.27 -13.31
CA THR A 322 -60.24 26.58 -13.64
C THR A 322 -60.41 26.70 -15.16
N THR A 323 -61.65 26.47 -15.64
CA THR A 323 -62.30 27.19 -16.75
C THR A 323 -63.71 26.60 -16.93
N ALA A 324 -64.70 27.18 -16.25
CA ALA A 324 -66.12 27.10 -16.64
C ALA A 324 -66.95 28.15 -15.88
N ALA A 325 -67.72 28.95 -16.62
CA ALA A 325 -68.84 29.78 -16.17
C ALA A 325 -68.62 30.84 -15.07
N GLN A 326 -68.56 32.12 -15.50
CA GLN A 326 -69.69 33.04 -15.31
C GLN A 326 -69.75 34.05 -16.47
#